data_AF-N4WNE7-F1
#
_entry.id   AF-N4WNE7-F1
#
_cell.length_a   1.000
_cell.length_b   1.000
_cell.length_c   1.000
_cell.angle_alpha   90.00
_cell.angle_beta   90.00
_cell.angle_gamma   90.00
#
_symmetry.space_group_name_H-M   'P 1'
#
loop_
_entity.id
_entity.type
_entity.pdbx_description
1 polymer ?
#
loop_
_entity_poly.entity_id
_entity_poly.type
_entity_poly.pdbx_seq_one_letter_code
_entity_poly.pdbx_strand_id
1 'polypeptide(L)'
;MSKQQFGVIGLAVMGKNLALNVESRGYSVSVFNRTYAKTEEFLNKEAKGKNFFGAETIEEFVESLEKPRKIMIMVKAGPATDATIATLKPLLDKGDIIIDGGNTFYQDTIRRNAELDESGIHFIGTGVSGGEEGALNGPSIMPGGQKEAYDKVAPIFEAISAKVEGDPCVTYIGPNGAGHYVKMVHNGIEYGDMQLICEAYFIMKHVLGLSTDELHEVFAEWNKGELDSYLIEITSDIFTKKDEETGKPMVDVILDTAGQKGTGKWTSQSALDLGVPLPVITESVFTRFISAMKEERVAASKVLQGPSAGDKPYEGDKDELIEAIRQALYMSKIVSYAQGFAQMRAASEENDWNLRYGNISMIFRGGCIIRAQFLQKIKEAYDRDPNLANLLLDPYFKGIVESYQTSLRKVLSIAMERGIPVPGFASALAYYDSYRTETLPANLLQAQRDYFGAHTYQRIDKEGVFHTEWLD
;
A
#
# COMPACT_ATOMS: atom_id res chain seq x y z
N MET A 1 -7.09 -39.94 -12.27
CA MET A 1 -6.05 -38.90 -12.07
C MET A 1 -5.89 -38.65 -10.58
N SER A 2 -4.67 -38.43 -10.10
CA SER A 2 -4.46 -37.97 -8.72
C SER A 2 -5.11 -36.59 -8.57
N LYS A 3 -5.82 -36.38 -7.45
CA LYS A 3 -6.43 -35.08 -7.17
C LYS A 3 -5.34 -34.07 -6.80
N GLN A 4 -5.57 -32.80 -7.13
CA GLN A 4 -4.65 -31.69 -6.90
C GLN A 4 -5.00 -30.97 -5.59
N GLN A 5 -3.99 -30.52 -4.84
CA GLN A 5 -4.18 -29.92 -3.51
C GLN A 5 -4.67 -28.47 -3.58
N PHE A 6 -4.36 -27.76 -4.66
CA PHE A 6 -4.69 -26.35 -4.86
C PHE A 6 -5.07 -26.04 -6.31
N GLY A 7 -6.00 -25.11 -6.50
CA GLY A 7 -6.45 -24.67 -7.82
C GLY A 7 -6.18 -23.18 -8.04
N VAL A 8 -5.73 -22.79 -9.24
CA VAL A 8 -5.56 -21.39 -9.63
C VAL A 8 -6.34 -21.08 -10.92
N ILE A 9 -7.23 -20.09 -10.84
CA ILE A 9 -7.98 -19.57 -11.99
C ILE A 9 -7.42 -18.20 -12.39
N GLY A 10 -6.98 -18.09 -13.64
CA GLY A 10 -6.43 -16.85 -14.20
C GLY A 10 -4.91 -16.86 -14.28
N LEU A 11 -4.37 -17.01 -15.49
CA LEU A 11 -2.94 -17.18 -15.76
C LEU A 11 -2.31 -15.93 -16.36
N ALA A 12 -2.63 -14.76 -15.78
CA ALA A 12 -1.81 -13.57 -15.98
C ALA A 12 -0.49 -13.70 -15.18
N VAL A 13 0.39 -12.71 -15.30
CA VAL A 13 1.72 -12.68 -14.64
C VAL A 13 1.65 -13.08 -13.15
N MET A 14 0.74 -12.47 -12.37
CA MET A 14 0.59 -12.81 -10.94
C MET A 14 0.10 -14.24 -10.71
N GLY A 15 -0.92 -14.68 -11.45
CA GLY A 15 -1.53 -16.00 -11.24
C GLY A 15 -0.60 -17.15 -11.64
N LYS A 16 0.13 -17.02 -12.75
CA LYS A 16 1.11 -18.03 -13.17
C LYS A 16 2.27 -18.14 -12.18
N ASN A 17 2.77 -17.01 -11.67
CA ASN A 17 3.89 -17.01 -10.71
C ASN A 17 3.48 -17.55 -9.35
N LEU A 18 2.26 -17.26 -8.86
CA LEU A 18 1.74 -17.89 -7.65
C LEU A 18 1.56 -19.40 -7.83
N ALA A 19 1.05 -19.85 -8.99
CA ALA A 19 0.91 -21.28 -9.27
C ALA A 19 2.28 -21.99 -9.27
N LEU A 20 3.30 -21.39 -9.90
CA LEU A 20 4.70 -21.85 -9.87
C LEU A 20 5.28 -21.87 -8.45
N ASN A 21 5.00 -20.85 -7.64
CA ASN A 21 5.46 -20.79 -6.26
C ASN A 21 4.85 -21.93 -5.44
N VAL A 22 3.53 -22.14 -5.50
CA VAL A 22 2.83 -23.25 -4.83
C VAL A 22 3.43 -24.61 -5.24
N GLU A 23 3.62 -24.84 -6.53
CA GLU A 23 4.22 -26.09 -7.04
C GLU A 23 5.65 -26.30 -6.54
N SER A 24 6.46 -25.23 -6.50
CA SER A 24 7.85 -25.29 -6.02
C SER A 24 7.97 -25.67 -4.53
N ARG A 25 6.87 -25.57 -3.76
CA ARG A 25 6.80 -25.99 -2.35
C ARG A 25 6.26 -27.41 -2.17
N GLY A 26 6.14 -28.18 -3.26
CA GLY A 26 5.76 -29.58 -3.23
C GLY A 26 4.25 -29.83 -3.24
N TYR A 27 3.44 -28.79 -3.47
CA TYR A 27 1.99 -28.94 -3.63
C TYR A 27 1.63 -29.23 -5.09
N SER A 28 0.65 -30.10 -5.30
CA SER A 28 0.10 -30.38 -6.63
C SER A 28 -0.96 -29.33 -7.01
N VAL A 29 -0.88 -28.78 -8.23
CA VAL A 29 -1.67 -27.60 -8.63
C VAL A 29 -2.48 -27.85 -9.89
N SER A 30 -3.79 -27.59 -9.81
CA SER A 30 -4.62 -27.44 -11.00
C SER A 30 -4.66 -25.98 -11.45
N VAL A 31 -4.59 -25.75 -12.76
CA VAL A 31 -4.71 -24.42 -13.36
C VAL A 31 -5.83 -24.36 -14.38
N PHE A 32 -6.54 -23.24 -14.40
CA PHE A 32 -7.58 -22.97 -15.40
C PHE A 32 -7.54 -21.50 -15.84
N ASN A 33 -7.83 -21.26 -17.11
CA ASN A 33 -8.00 -19.92 -17.64
C ASN A 33 -9.08 -19.95 -18.71
N ARG A 34 -9.99 -18.95 -18.69
CA ARG A 34 -11.12 -18.85 -19.64
C ARG A 34 -10.73 -19.04 -21.11
N THR A 35 -9.55 -18.53 -21.49
CA THR A 35 -8.95 -18.81 -22.80
C THR A 35 -7.93 -19.92 -22.63
N TYR A 36 -8.27 -21.13 -23.09
CA TYR A 36 -7.46 -22.33 -22.88
C TYR A 36 -6.05 -22.22 -23.46
N ALA A 37 -5.85 -21.50 -24.57
CA ALA A 37 -4.52 -21.27 -25.15
C ALA A 37 -3.51 -20.68 -24.15
N LYS A 38 -3.95 -19.92 -23.13
CA LYS A 38 -3.05 -19.45 -22.06
C LYS A 38 -2.62 -20.56 -21.10
N THR A 39 -3.51 -21.51 -20.82
CA THR A 39 -3.20 -22.71 -20.03
C THR A 39 -2.19 -23.57 -20.80
N GLU A 40 -2.45 -23.81 -22.08
CA GLU A 40 -1.56 -24.61 -22.94
C GLU A 40 -0.18 -23.95 -23.09
N GLU A 41 -0.12 -22.63 -23.28
CA GLU A 41 1.14 -21.88 -23.32
C GLU A 41 1.93 -22.05 -22.01
N PHE A 42 1.26 -21.85 -20.87
CA PHE A 42 1.89 -21.99 -19.56
C PHE A 42 2.46 -23.39 -19.33
N LEU A 43 1.69 -24.45 -19.63
CA LEU A 43 2.12 -25.85 -19.50
C LEU A 43 3.32 -26.18 -20.39
N ASN A 44 3.36 -25.64 -21.60
CA ASN A 44 4.43 -25.91 -22.59
C ASN A 44 5.71 -25.09 -22.34
N LYS A 45 5.60 -23.98 -21.61
CA LYS A 45 6.71 -23.08 -21.28
C LYS A 45 7.06 -23.16 -19.79
N GLU A 46 6.52 -22.27 -18.97
CA GLU A 46 6.95 -22.09 -17.58
C GLU A 46 6.67 -23.30 -16.68
N ALA A 47 5.61 -24.08 -16.96
CA ALA A 47 5.23 -25.27 -16.21
C ALA A 47 5.78 -26.60 -16.78
N LYS A 48 6.66 -26.55 -17.78
CA LYS A 48 7.19 -27.76 -18.42
C LYS A 48 7.98 -28.62 -17.43
N GLY A 49 7.54 -29.87 -17.24
CA GLY A 49 8.19 -30.83 -16.34
C GLY A 49 7.85 -30.63 -14.85
N LYS A 50 6.84 -29.82 -14.55
CA LYS A 50 6.35 -29.53 -13.20
C LYS A 50 5.02 -30.22 -12.92
N ASN A 51 4.63 -30.30 -11.64
CA ASN A 51 3.41 -30.99 -11.20
C ASN A 51 2.14 -30.14 -11.36
N PHE A 52 1.75 -29.90 -12.61
CA PHE A 52 0.53 -29.19 -12.96
C PHE A 52 -0.49 -30.05 -13.69
N PHE A 53 -1.75 -29.82 -13.39
CA PHE A 53 -2.88 -30.25 -14.21
C PHE A 53 -3.58 -29.04 -14.81
N GLY A 54 -3.52 -28.86 -16.14
CA GLY A 54 -4.26 -27.80 -16.82
C GLY A 54 -5.60 -28.32 -17.33
N ALA A 55 -6.68 -27.72 -16.86
CA ALA A 55 -8.03 -28.09 -17.27
C ALA A 55 -8.49 -27.28 -18.50
N GLU A 56 -9.22 -27.93 -19.40
CA GLU A 56 -9.89 -27.31 -20.55
C GLU A 56 -11.21 -26.66 -20.16
N THR A 57 -11.93 -27.27 -19.21
CA THR A 57 -13.22 -26.77 -18.72
C THR A 57 -13.21 -26.50 -17.22
N ILE A 58 -14.18 -25.71 -16.74
CA ILE A 58 -14.30 -25.40 -15.33
C ILE A 58 -14.74 -26.63 -14.51
N GLU A 59 -15.53 -27.52 -15.10
CA GLU A 59 -15.95 -28.79 -14.51
C GLU A 59 -14.75 -29.70 -14.29
N GLU A 60 -13.90 -29.86 -15.30
CA GLU A 60 -12.66 -30.64 -15.22
C GLU A 60 -11.72 -30.06 -14.15
N PHE A 61 -11.60 -28.73 -14.09
CA PHE A 61 -10.83 -28.04 -13.06
C PHE A 61 -11.34 -28.40 -11.65
N VAL A 62 -12.64 -28.23 -11.38
CA VAL A 62 -13.24 -28.48 -10.07
C VAL A 62 -13.17 -29.97 -9.69
N GLU A 63 -13.37 -30.87 -10.66
CA GLU A 63 -13.22 -32.30 -10.45
C GLU A 63 -11.78 -32.69 -10.15
N SER A 64 -10.78 -32.02 -10.70
CA SER A 64 -9.38 -32.36 -10.47
C SER A 64 -8.90 -32.12 -9.03
N LEU A 65 -9.64 -31.38 -8.20
CA LEU A 65 -9.20 -30.93 -6.87
C LEU A 65 -9.58 -31.89 -5.72
N GLU A 66 -8.74 -31.93 -4.69
CA GLU A 66 -9.05 -32.57 -3.40
C GLU A 66 -10.14 -31.82 -2.64
N LYS A 67 -10.94 -32.53 -1.83
CA LYS A 67 -11.93 -31.91 -0.93
C LYS A 67 -11.33 -31.72 0.48
N PRO A 68 -11.63 -30.60 1.19
CA PRO A 68 -12.31 -29.42 0.67
C PRO A 68 -11.45 -28.70 -0.36
N ARG A 69 -12.09 -28.27 -1.45
CA ARG A 69 -11.45 -27.63 -2.61
C ARG A 69 -10.92 -26.25 -2.21
N LYS A 70 -9.73 -25.91 -2.70
CA LYS A 70 -9.06 -24.63 -2.43
C LYS A 70 -8.77 -23.95 -3.75
N ILE A 71 -9.58 -22.95 -4.11
CA ILE A 71 -9.59 -22.35 -5.44
C ILE A 71 -9.21 -20.87 -5.34
N MET A 72 -8.04 -20.51 -5.83
CA MET A 72 -7.58 -19.13 -5.91
C MET A 72 -7.93 -18.49 -7.25
N ILE A 73 -8.62 -17.35 -7.20
CA ILE A 73 -9.01 -16.55 -8.34
C ILE A 73 -8.02 -15.38 -8.48
N MET A 74 -7.33 -15.34 -9.62
CA MET A 74 -6.33 -14.33 -10.01
C MET A 74 -6.74 -13.65 -11.32
N VAL A 75 -7.99 -13.18 -11.38
CA VAL A 75 -8.55 -12.47 -12.53
C VAL A 75 -8.64 -10.97 -12.25
N LYS A 76 -9.07 -10.19 -13.26
CA LYS A 76 -9.32 -8.75 -13.08
C LYS A 76 -10.42 -8.55 -12.03
N ALA A 77 -10.17 -7.68 -11.05
CA ALA A 77 -11.15 -7.31 -10.03
C ALA A 77 -12.45 -6.75 -10.65
N GLY A 78 -13.56 -6.90 -9.93
CA GLY A 78 -14.89 -6.49 -10.36
C GLY A 78 -15.67 -7.60 -11.09
N PRO A 79 -16.46 -7.30 -12.14
CA PRO A 79 -17.43 -8.24 -12.73
C PRO A 79 -16.85 -9.58 -13.20
N ALA A 80 -15.57 -9.62 -13.61
CA ALA A 80 -14.94 -10.86 -14.02
C ALA A 80 -14.75 -11.85 -12.85
N THR A 81 -14.54 -11.33 -11.64
CA THR A 81 -14.45 -12.16 -10.42
C THR A 81 -15.82 -12.72 -10.06
N ASP A 82 -16.87 -11.88 -10.07
CA ASP A 82 -18.24 -12.32 -9.80
C ASP A 82 -18.73 -13.36 -10.81
N ALA A 83 -18.44 -13.17 -12.10
CA ALA A 83 -18.76 -14.16 -13.13
C ALA A 83 -18.05 -15.51 -12.88
N THR A 84 -16.78 -15.48 -12.44
CA THR A 84 -16.03 -16.69 -12.10
C THR A 84 -16.65 -17.40 -10.89
N ILE A 85 -16.99 -16.65 -9.84
CA ILE A 85 -17.66 -17.20 -8.65
C ILE A 85 -19.01 -17.83 -9.03
N ALA A 86 -19.80 -17.17 -9.88
CA ALA A 86 -21.09 -17.69 -10.34
C ALA A 86 -20.96 -19.01 -11.10
N THR A 87 -19.90 -19.18 -11.91
CA THR A 87 -19.62 -20.45 -12.60
C THR A 87 -19.13 -21.55 -11.67
N LEU A 88 -18.43 -21.20 -10.59
CA LEU A 88 -17.93 -22.17 -9.60
C LEU A 88 -19.05 -22.66 -8.68
N LYS A 89 -19.92 -21.76 -8.21
CA LYS A 89 -20.95 -22.03 -7.19
C LYS A 89 -21.75 -23.33 -7.42
N PRO A 90 -22.28 -23.66 -8.61
CA PRO A 90 -23.04 -24.90 -8.83
C PRO A 90 -22.19 -26.18 -8.81
N LEU A 91 -20.86 -26.08 -8.83
CA LEU A 91 -19.93 -27.21 -8.88
C LEU A 91 -19.25 -27.51 -7.54
N LEU A 92 -19.44 -26.65 -6.54
CA LEU A 92 -18.79 -26.74 -5.24
C LEU A 92 -19.70 -27.38 -4.18
N ASP A 93 -19.07 -28.04 -3.22
CA ASP A 93 -19.73 -28.64 -2.07
C ASP A 93 -19.62 -27.74 -0.83
N LYS A 94 -20.46 -28.00 0.18
CA LYS A 94 -20.35 -27.35 1.49
C LYS A 94 -18.94 -27.58 2.08
N GLY A 95 -18.32 -26.49 2.53
CA GLY A 95 -16.98 -26.48 3.12
C GLY A 95 -15.83 -26.25 2.13
N ASP A 96 -16.12 -26.20 0.81
CA ASP A 96 -15.15 -25.77 -0.19
C ASP A 96 -14.82 -24.28 -0.03
N ILE A 97 -13.65 -23.87 -0.53
CA ILE A 97 -13.05 -22.57 -0.28
C ILE A 97 -12.74 -21.88 -1.60
N ILE A 98 -13.38 -20.74 -1.83
CA ILE A 98 -12.99 -19.79 -2.87
C ILE A 98 -12.10 -18.72 -2.25
N ILE A 99 -11.01 -18.39 -2.92
CA ILE A 99 -10.03 -17.40 -2.50
C ILE A 99 -9.89 -16.35 -3.58
N ASP A 100 -10.30 -15.11 -3.33
CA ASP A 100 -10.04 -13.98 -4.24
C ASP A 100 -8.68 -13.37 -3.88
N GLY A 101 -7.69 -13.54 -4.77
CA GLY A 101 -6.34 -12.99 -4.62
C GLY A 101 -6.10 -11.67 -5.36
N GLY A 102 -7.16 -11.08 -5.92
CA GLY A 102 -7.09 -9.84 -6.68
C GLY A 102 -6.85 -8.60 -5.81
N ASN A 103 -6.67 -7.45 -6.46
CA ASN A 103 -6.78 -6.15 -5.79
C ASN A 103 -8.26 -5.73 -5.76
N THR A 104 -9.05 -6.44 -4.97
CA THR A 104 -10.51 -6.24 -4.85
C THR A 104 -10.83 -5.17 -3.81
N PHE A 105 -11.86 -4.35 -4.07
CA PHE A 105 -12.36 -3.40 -3.07
C PHE A 105 -13.02 -4.16 -1.92
N TYR A 106 -12.67 -3.82 -0.67
CA TYR A 106 -13.01 -4.65 0.49
C TYR A 106 -14.53 -4.86 0.68
N GLN A 107 -15.36 -3.88 0.31
CA GLN A 107 -16.82 -4.01 0.38
C GLN A 107 -17.37 -5.08 -0.58
N ASP A 108 -16.76 -5.27 -1.76
CA ASP A 108 -17.12 -6.37 -2.65
C ASP A 108 -16.82 -7.73 -2.00
N THR A 109 -15.76 -7.79 -1.19
CA THR A 109 -15.39 -9.00 -0.45
C THR A 109 -16.37 -9.27 0.68
N ILE A 110 -16.79 -8.23 1.42
CA ILE A 110 -17.84 -8.36 2.46
C ILE A 110 -19.12 -8.90 1.83
N ARG A 111 -19.57 -8.33 0.72
CA ARG A 111 -20.76 -8.79 -0.02
C ARG A 111 -20.61 -10.26 -0.46
N ARG A 112 -19.52 -10.61 -1.15
CA ARG A 112 -19.25 -11.98 -1.63
C ARG A 112 -19.17 -12.99 -0.49
N ASN A 113 -18.57 -12.60 0.63
CA ASN A 113 -18.46 -13.46 1.81
C ASN A 113 -19.85 -13.80 2.36
N ALA A 114 -20.74 -12.81 2.50
CA ALA A 114 -22.11 -13.02 2.95
C ALA A 114 -22.93 -13.89 1.97
N GLU A 115 -22.85 -13.63 0.66
CA GLU A 115 -23.58 -14.39 -0.37
C GLU A 115 -23.18 -15.87 -0.49
N LEU A 116 -21.92 -16.20 -0.15
CA LEU A 116 -21.40 -17.56 -0.20
C LEU A 116 -21.64 -18.32 1.12
N ASP A 117 -21.69 -17.62 2.25
CA ASP A 117 -21.97 -18.20 3.57
C ASP A 117 -23.33 -18.90 3.59
N GLU A 118 -24.35 -18.33 2.93
CA GLU A 118 -25.68 -18.94 2.79
C GLU A 118 -25.66 -20.31 2.08
N SER A 119 -24.68 -20.54 1.19
CA SER A 119 -24.49 -21.82 0.50
C SER A 119 -23.55 -22.78 1.24
N GLY A 120 -22.96 -22.35 2.36
CA GLY A 120 -21.96 -23.11 3.10
C GLY A 120 -20.61 -23.23 2.38
N ILE A 121 -20.34 -22.38 1.39
CA ILE A 121 -19.05 -22.24 0.72
C ILE A 121 -18.29 -21.14 1.45
N HIS A 122 -17.04 -21.39 1.81
CA HIS A 122 -16.20 -20.38 2.44
C HIS A 122 -15.59 -19.44 1.42
N PHE A 123 -15.36 -18.19 1.84
CA PHE A 123 -14.76 -17.17 1.00
C PHE A 123 -13.63 -16.44 1.72
N ILE A 124 -12.44 -16.46 1.14
CA ILE A 124 -11.27 -15.71 1.63
C ILE A 124 -10.96 -14.59 0.63
N GLY A 125 -11.04 -13.34 1.08
CA GLY A 125 -10.44 -12.23 0.35
C GLY A 125 -9.00 -12.04 0.83
N THR A 126 -8.02 -12.23 -0.06
CA THR A 126 -6.61 -12.16 0.31
C THR A 126 -5.84 -11.17 -0.52
N GLY A 127 -5.26 -10.17 0.15
CA GLY A 127 -4.25 -9.33 -0.49
C GLY A 127 -2.98 -10.12 -0.79
N VAL A 128 -2.42 -9.94 -2.00
CA VAL A 128 -1.09 -10.46 -2.36
C VAL A 128 -0.20 -9.31 -2.80
N SER A 129 0.94 -9.10 -2.15
CA SER A 129 1.90 -8.02 -2.46
C SER A 129 3.30 -8.57 -2.74
N GLY A 130 4.03 -7.95 -3.67
CA GLY A 130 5.39 -8.33 -4.06
C GLY A 130 5.72 -8.23 -5.55
N GLY A 131 4.75 -7.86 -6.37
CA GLY A 131 4.94 -7.77 -7.82
C GLY A 131 5.14 -9.14 -8.47
N GLU A 132 5.67 -9.12 -9.69
CA GLU A 132 5.90 -10.33 -10.48
C GLU A 132 6.88 -11.29 -9.81
N GLU A 133 8.03 -10.75 -9.38
CA GLU A 133 9.08 -11.53 -8.73
C GLU A 133 8.66 -12.03 -7.34
N GLY A 134 8.02 -11.16 -6.53
CA GLY A 134 7.54 -11.54 -5.22
C GLY A 134 6.49 -12.65 -5.29
N ALA A 135 5.58 -12.63 -6.28
CA ALA A 135 4.61 -13.72 -6.47
C ALA A 135 5.30 -15.09 -6.69
N LEU A 136 6.43 -15.10 -7.41
CA LEU A 136 7.18 -16.31 -7.72
C LEU A 136 8.00 -16.81 -6.53
N ASN A 137 8.68 -15.91 -5.82
CA ASN A 137 9.70 -16.26 -4.84
C ASN A 137 9.19 -16.26 -3.39
N GLY A 138 8.22 -15.39 -3.09
CA GLY A 138 7.69 -15.18 -1.75
C GLY A 138 6.97 -13.84 -1.60
N PRO A 139 5.63 -13.78 -1.72
CA PRO A 139 4.90 -12.54 -1.51
C PRO A 139 4.53 -12.36 -0.03
N SER A 140 4.04 -11.17 0.30
CA SER A 140 3.23 -10.96 1.52
C SER A 140 1.78 -11.31 1.22
N ILE A 141 1.13 -12.09 2.11
CA ILE A 141 -0.24 -12.60 1.92
C ILE A 141 -1.11 -12.16 3.11
N MET A 142 -2.26 -11.56 2.80
CA MET A 142 -3.12 -10.85 3.77
C MET A 142 -4.54 -11.44 3.74
N PRO A 143 -4.76 -12.68 4.19
CA PRO A 143 -6.06 -13.36 4.11
C PRO A 143 -7.04 -12.87 5.18
N GLY A 144 -8.27 -12.54 4.75
CA GLY A 144 -9.43 -12.35 5.62
C GLY A 144 -10.64 -13.15 5.12
N GLY A 145 -11.52 -13.56 6.03
CA GLY A 145 -12.65 -14.45 5.73
C GLY A 145 -13.01 -15.33 6.93
N GLN A 146 -13.65 -16.46 6.72
CA GLN A 146 -13.91 -17.42 7.79
C GLN A 146 -12.60 -18.02 8.33
N LYS A 147 -12.39 -18.01 9.65
CA LYS A 147 -11.17 -18.54 10.29
C LYS A 147 -10.93 -20.03 9.99
N GLU A 148 -12.00 -20.84 9.99
CA GLU A 148 -11.92 -22.27 9.64
C GLU A 148 -11.40 -22.49 8.21
N ALA A 149 -11.77 -21.61 7.28
CA ALA A 149 -11.27 -21.68 5.90
C ALA A 149 -9.80 -21.31 5.83
N TYR A 150 -9.38 -20.25 6.56
CA TYR A 150 -7.98 -19.87 6.66
C TYR A 150 -7.13 -21.03 7.21
N ASP A 151 -7.56 -21.71 8.27
CA ASP A 151 -6.79 -22.80 8.88
C ASP A 151 -6.51 -23.95 7.90
N LYS A 152 -7.42 -24.19 6.94
CA LYS A 152 -7.27 -25.20 5.88
C LYS A 152 -6.30 -24.78 4.76
N VAL A 153 -6.06 -23.48 4.56
CA VAL A 153 -5.16 -22.95 3.51
C VAL A 153 -3.84 -22.42 4.07
N ALA A 154 -3.75 -22.19 5.38
CA ALA A 154 -2.59 -21.62 6.06
C ALA A 154 -1.28 -22.36 5.74
N PRO A 155 -1.21 -23.71 5.72
CA PRO A 155 0.04 -24.40 5.38
C PRO A 155 0.57 -24.07 3.98
N ILE A 156 -0.32 -23.84 3.01
CA ILE A 156 0.06 -23.44 1.64
C ILE A 156 0.55 -22.00 1.66
N PHE A 157 -0.20 -21.09 2.29
CA PHE A 157 0.17 -19.68 2.35
C PHE A 157 1.48 -19.41 3.09
N GLU A 158 1.71 -20.08 4.23
CA GLU A 158 2.97 -20.00 4.96
C GLU A 158 4.14 -20.51 4.10
N ALA A 159 3.95 -21.65 3.43
CA ALA A 159 4.97 -22.24 2.57
C ALA A 159 5.35 -21.34 1.38
N ILE A 160 4.40 -20.62 0.78
CA ILE A 160 4.67 -19.78 -0.40
C ILE A 160 5.05 -18.35 -0.07
N SER A 161 4.70 -17.81 1.10
CA SER A 161 4.98 -16.42 1.49
C SER A 161 6.48 -16.12 1.64
N ALA A 162 6.89 -14.85 1.65
CA ALA A 162 8.24 -14.48 2.08
C ALA A 162 8.49 -14.90 3.54
N LYS A 163 9.75 -15.06 3.95
CA LYS A 163 10.12 -15.32 5.35
C LYS A 163 11.14 -14.31 5.81
N VAL A 164 10.95 -13.76 7.01
CA VAL A 164 11.89 -12.84 7.66
C VAL A 164 12.22 -13.44 9.02
N GLU A 165 13.49 -13.75 9.25
CA GLU A 165 13.96 -14.40 10.49
C GLU A 165 13.23 -15.72 10.82
N GLY A 166 12.73 -16.42 9.78
CA GLY A 166 11.95 -17.65 9.91
C GLY A 166 10.44 -17.43 9.99
N ASP A 167 9.97 -16.22 10.27
CA ASP A 167 8.54 -15.92 10.32
C ASP A 167 7.97 -15.76 8.90
N PRO A 168 6.89 -16.48 8.55
CA PRO A 168 6.22 -16.31 7.27
C PRO A 168 5.48 -14.96 7.20
N CYS A 169 5.54 -14.30 6.05
CA CYS A 169 4.86 -13.04 5.78
C CYS A 169 3.38 -13.28 5.42
N VAL A 170 2.68 -14.02 6.28
CA VAL A 170 1.24 -14.24 6.24
C VAL A 170 0.70 -14.35 7.66
N THR A 171 -0.50 -13.84 7.88
CA THR A 171 -1.25 -13.99 9.13
C THR A 171 -2.74 -13.90 8.83
N TYR A 172 -3.57 -14.52 9.65
CA TYR A 172 -5.02 -14.29 9.56
C TYR A 172 -5.32 -12.85 9.96
N ILE A 173 -5.81 -12.06 9.02
CA ILE A 173 -6.04 -10.62 9.21
C ILE A 173 -7.29 -10.37 10.04
N GLY A 174 -8.38 -11.05 9.71
CA GLY A 174 -9.69 -10.82 10.31
C GLY A 174 -10.82 -11.41 9.46
N PRO A 175 -12.08 -11.18 9.85
CA PRO A 175 -13.23 -11.70 9.11
C PRO A 175 -13.42 -10.99 7.76
N ASN A 176 -14.27 -11.57 6.91
CA ASN A 176 -14.80 -10.97 5.67
C ASN A 176 -13.75 -10.20 4.81
N GLY A 177 -13.93 -8.90 4.61
CA GLY A 177 -13.10 -8.02 3.78
C GLY A 177 -11.81 -7.53 4.40
N ALA A 178 -11.49 -7.90 5.65
CA ALA A 178 -10.35 -7.37 6.39
C ALA A 178 -9.01 -7.53 5.64
N GLY A 179 -8.79 -8.67 5.00
CA GLY A 179 -7.58 -8.95 4.22
C GLY A 179 -7.37 -7.99 3.05
N HIS A 180 -8.42 -7.75 2.27
CA HIS A 180 -8.38 -6.78 1.17
C HIS A 180 -8.30 -5.32 1.67
N TYR A 181 -8.87 -5.02 2.84
CA TYR A 181 -8.73 -3.69 3.45
C TYR A 181 -7.27 -3.40 3.84
N VAL A 182 -6.61 -4.33 4.52
CA VAL A 182 -5.18 -4.19 4.88
C VAL A 182 -4.32 -4.04 3.62
N LYS A 183 -4.64 -4.78 2.55
CA LYS A 183 -3.94 -4.63 1.27
C LYS A 183 -4.17 -3.28 0.60
N MET A 184 -5.39 -2.75 0.69
CA MET A 184 -5.72 -1.41 0.21
C MET A 184 -4.85 -0.38 0.94
N VAL A 185 -4.82 -0.40 2.27
CA VAL A 185 -3.99 0.51 3.08
C VAL A 185 -2.50 0.34 2.78
N HIS A 186 -2.00 -0.89 2.62
CA HIS A 186 -0.63 -1.14 2.15
C HIS A 186 -0.33 -0.37 0.86
N ASN A 187 -1.22 -0.40 -0.13
CA ASN A 187 -1.00 0.35 -1.38
C ASN A 187 -1.14 1.87 -1.19
N GLY A 188 -1.95 2.34 -0.25
CA GLY A 188 -1.94 3.75 0.14
C GLY A 188 -0.58 4.17 0.70
N ILE A 189 -0.03 3.40 1.64
CA ILE A 189 1.29 3.63 2.22
C ILE A 189 2.38 3.59 1.13
N GLU A 190 2.31 2.62 0.21
CA GLU A 190 3.19 2.53 -0.96
C GLU A 190 3.18 3.82 -1.79
N TYR A 191 1.99 4.42 -2.01
CA TYR A 191 1.89 5.68 -2.75
C TYR A 191 2.55 6.83 -2.00
N GLY A 192 2.39 6.88 -0.66
CA GLY A 192 3.09 7.80 0.21
C GLY A 192 4.62 7.67 0.10
N ASP A 193 5.14 6.46 0.29
CA ASP A 193 6.59 6.21 0.24
C ASP A 193 7.19 6.60 -1.12
N MET A 194 6.57 6.20 -2.22
CA MET A 194 7.02 6.57 -3.57
C MET A 194 7.04 8.09 -3.76
N GLN A 195 5.98 8.79 -3.33
CA GLN A 195 5.88 10.24 -3.49
C GLN A 195 6.94 10.97 -2.68
N LEU A 196 7.17 10.57 -1.42
CA LEU A 196 8.19 11.15 -0.55
C LEU A 196 9.60 10.95 -1.12
N ILE A 197 9.88 9.78 -1.70
CA ILE A 197 11.14 9.50 -2.40
C ILE A 197 11.30 10.39 -3.64
N CYS A 198 10.23 10.56 -4.43
CA CYS A 198 10.24 11.46 -5.57
C CYS A 198 10.51 12.92 -5.17
N GLU A 199 9.97 13.38 -4.04
CA GLU A 199 10.22 14.72 -3.51
C GLU A 199 11.68 14.91 -3.09
N ALA A 200 12.26 13.93 -2.39
CA ALA A 200 13.70 13.93 -2.07
C ALA A 200 14.56 14.02 -3.33
N TYR A 201 14.28 13.19 -4.33
CA TYR A 201 14.93 13.23 -5.65
C TYR A 201 14.81 14.61 -6.31
N PHE A 202 13.59 15.17 -6.34
CA PHE A 202 13.32 16.41 -7.06
C PHE A 202 14.03 17.61 -6.42
N ILE A 203 14.08 17.66 -5.08
CA ILE A 203 14.87 18.67 -4.35
C ILE A 203 16.35 18.51 -4.66
N MET A 204 16.92 17.31 -4.56
CA MET A 204 18.36 17.10 -4.83
C MET A 204 18.74 17.44 -6.27
N LYS A 205 17.91 17.04 -7.24
CA LYS A 205 18.13 17.36 -8.66
C LYS A 205 18.10 18.86 -8.92
N HIS A 206 17.11 19.58 -8.38
CA HIS A 206 16.87 20.98 -8.76
C HIS A 206 17.51 22.02 -7.84
N VAL A 207 17.75 21.70 -6.57
CA VAL A 207 18.38 22.61 -5.60
C VAL A 207 19.89 22.38 -5.55
N LEU A 208 20.33 21.12 -5.51
CA LEU A 208 21.76 20.77 -5.42
C LEU A 208 22.41 20.52 -6.78
N GLY A 209 21.61 20.34 -7.83
CA GLY A 209 22.10 20.08 -9.19
C GLY A 209 22.76 18.71 -9.35
N LEU A 210 22.38 17.73 -8.52
CA LEU A 210 22.98 16.40 -8.58
C LEU A 210 22.66 15.71 -9.90
N SER A 211 23.66 15.08 -10.48
CA SER A 211 23.56 14.15 -11.60
C SER A 211 22.89 12.84 -11.19
N THR A 212 22.45 12.03 -12.16
CA THR A 212 21.88 10.70 -11.88
C THR A 212 22.87 9.76 -11.20
N ASP A 213 24.17 9.88 -11.52
CA ASP A 213 25.21 9.06 -10.90
C ASP A 213 25.40 9.46 -9.41
N GLU A 214 25.40 10.75 -9.10
CA GLU A 214 25.43 11.23 -7.69
C GLU A 214 24.15 10.85 -6.94
N LEU A 215 22.98 10.91 -7.59
CA LEU A 215 21.72 10.46 -7.00
C LEU A 215 21.75 8.96 -6.69
N HIS A 216 22.31 8.14 -7.59
CA HIS A 216 22.53 6.72 -7.33
C HIS A 216 23.35 6.51 -6.06
N GLU A 217 24.49 7.19 -5.93
CA GLU A 217 25.38 7.06 -4.76
C GLU A 217 24.67 7.47 -3.45
N VAL A 218 23.92 8.56 -3.46
CA VAL A 218 23.16 9.03 -2.28
C VAL A 218 22.11 8.00 -1.85
N PHE A 219 21.28 7.51 -2.78
CA PHE A 219 20.25 6.53 -2.45
C PHE A 219 20.85 5.17 -2.07
N ALA A 220 21.97 4.77 -2.68
CA ALA A 220 22.71 3.57 -2.30
C ALA A 220 23.26 3.67 -0.87
N GLU A 221 23.72 4.85 -0.44
CA GLU A 221 24.16 5.09 0.93
C GLU A 221 22.98 5.10 1.92
N TRP A 222 21.88 5.78 1.56
CA TRP A 222 20.67 5.77 2.39
C TRP A 222 20.12 4.36 2.64
N ASN A 223 20.24 3.47 1.65
CA ASN A 223 19.79 2.08 1.79
C ASN A 223 20.64 1.25 2.76
N LYS A 224 21.82 1.72 3.19
CA LYS A 224 22.64 1.05 4.21
C LYS A 224 22.26 1.46 5.64
N GLY A 225 21.44 2.50 5.77
CA GLY A 225 21.01 3.08 7.05
C GLY A 225 19.55 2.77 7.37
N GLU A 226 18.91 3.67 8.13
CA GLU A 226 17.53 3.48 8.60
C GLU A 226 16.46 3.55 7.50
N LEU A 227 16.83 4.02 6.31
CA LEU A 227 15.99 4.04 5.11
C LEU A 227 16.05 2.73 4.31
N ASP A 228 16.84 1.73 4.76
CA ASP A 228 16.88 0.38 4.17
C ASP A 228 15.48 -0.13 3.83
N SER A 229 15.21 -0.22 2.53
CA SER A 229 13.92 -0.61 2.00
C SER A 229 14.00 -0.92 0.51
N TYR A 230 13.09 -1.78 0.06
CA TYR A 230 13.02 -2.13 -1.36
C TYR A 230 12.81 -0.92 -2.27
N LEU A 231 12.00 0.07 -1.87
CA LEU A 231 11.75 1.25 -2.68
C LEU A 231 13.00 2.15 -2.82
N ILE A 232 13.84 2.23 -1.79
CA ILE A 232 15.11 2.97 -1.84
C ILE A 232 16.14 2.21 -2.69
N GLU A 233 16.22 0.88 -2.52
CA GLU A 233 17.05 -0.02 -3.33
C GLU A 233 16.75 0.14 -4.83
N ILE A 234 15.50 -0.05 -5.26
CA ILE A 234 15.16 0.09 -6.68
C ILE A 234 15.31 1.51 -7.19
N THR A 235 15.15 2.53 -6.34
CA THR A 235 15.37 3.93 -6.74
C THR A 235 16.84 4.17 -7.07
N SER A 236 17.75 3.65 -6.23
CA SER A 236 19.19 3.64 -6.51
C SER A 236 19.49 2.93 -7.84
N ASP A 237 18.92 1.75 -8.09
CA ASP A 237 19.16 0.99 -9.32
C ASP A 237 18.59 1.68 -10.57
N ILE A 238 17.43 2.31 -10.46
CA ILE A 238 16.79 3.05 -11.57
C ILE A 238 17.72 4.14 -12.12
N PHE A 239 18.47 4.83 -11.25
CA PHE A 239 19.39 5.87 -11.68
C PHE A 239 20.58 5.36 -12.50
N THR A 240 20.92 4.07 -12.38
CA THR A 240 22.00 3.45 -13.17
C THR A 240 21.56 3.07 -14.59
N LYS A 241 20.24 2.98 -14.83
CA LYS A 241 19.72 2.48 -16.11
C LYS A 241 19.82 3.55 -17.18
N LYS A 242 20.45 3.20 -18.31
CA LYS A 242 20.52 4.05 -19.51
C LYS A 242 19.53 3.58 -20.56
N ASP A 243 19.02 4.56 -21.31
CA ASP A 243 18.28 4.32 -22.54
C ASP A 243 19.25 3.97 -23.69
N GLU A 244 18.97 2.87 -24.39
CA GLU A 244 19.86 2.36 -25.45
C GLU A 244 19.83 3.24 -26.70
N GLU A 245 18.71 3.94 -26.95
CA GLU A 245 18.55 4.77 -28.15
C GLU A 245 19.20 6.16 -27.99
N THR A 246 18.97 6.83 -26.86
CA THR A 246 19.46 8.19 -26.62
C THR A 246 20.77 8.26 -25.83
N GLY A 247 21.16 7.18 -25.15
CA GLY A 247 22.31 7.13 -24.24
C GLY A 247 22.13 7.91 -22.93
N LYS A 248 20.95 8.52 -22.71
CA LYS A 248 20.62 9.28 -21.50
C LYS A 248 20.19 8.35 -20.35
N PRO A 249 20.21 8.83 -19.09
CA PRO A 249 19.56 8.11 -18.01
C PRO A 249 18.08 7.83 -18.35
N MET A 250 17.63 6.59 -18.13
CA MET A 250 16.28 6.14 -18.46
C MET A 250 15.21 7.01 -17.77
N VAL A 251 15.45 7.38 -16.50
CA VAL A 251 14.54 8.23 -15.73
C VAL A 251 14.30 9.61 -16.37
N ASP A 252 15.27 10.14 -17.14
CA ASP A 252 15.16 11.46 -17.76
C ASP A 252 14.41 11.43 -19.10
N VAL A 253 14.17 10.24 -19.67
CA VAL A 253 13.39 10.07 -20.92
C VAL A 253 11.99 9.51 -20.69
N ILE A 254 11.67 9.08 -19.46
CA ILE A 254 10.34 8.65 -19.06
C ILE A 254 9.40 9.86 -18.98
N LEU A 255 8.21 9.74 -19.59
CA LEU A 255 7.16 10.75 -19.46
C LEU A 255 6.68 10.85 -18.00
N ASP A 256 6.64 12.07 -17.47
CA ASP A 256 6.24 12.40 -16.09
C ASP A 256 4.71 12.37 -15.90
N THR A 257 4.07 11.26 -16.28
CA THR A 257 2.63 11.00 -16.11
C THR A 257 2.43 9.69 -15.35
N ALA A 258 2.18 9.82 -14.05
CA ALA A 258 2.04 8.65 -13.18
C ALA A 258 0.67 7.96 -13.38
N GLY A 259 0.70 6.70 -13.81
CA GLY A 259 -0.47 5.83 -13.82
C GLY A 259 -0.90 5.43 -12.40
N GLN A 260 -2.17 5.03 -12.26
CA GLN A 260 -2.69 4.44 -11.04
C GLN A 260 -3.83 3.45 -11.33
N LYS A 261 -3.99 2.44 -10.46
CA LYS A 261 -4.98 1.35 -10.63
C LYS A 261 -6.16 1.46 -9.66
N GLY A 262 -6.27 2.56 -8.91
CA GLY A 262 -7.40 2.87 -8.03
C GLY A 262 -7.23 2.53 -6.54
N THR A 263 -6.33 1.61 -6.17
CA THR A 263 -6.17 1.19 -4.75
C THR A 263 -5.70 2.31 -3.83
N GLY A 264 -4.78 3.17 -4.29
CA GLY A 264 -4.38 4.36 -3.54
C GLY A 264 -5.54 5.32 -3.30
N LYS A 265 -6.35 5.59 -4.35
CA LYS A 265 -7.57 6.40 -4.25
C LYS A 265 -8.57 5.82 -3.24
N TRP A 266 -8.80 4.50 -3.26
CA TRP A 266 -9.71 3.86 -2.31
C TRP A 266 -9.28 4.03 -0.85
N THR A 267 -7.96 4.01 -0.59
CA THR A 267 -7.44 4.27 0.75
C THR A 267 -7.83 5.67 1.23
N SER A 268 -7.62 6.69 0.40
CA SER A 268 -8.00 8.07 0.70
C SER A 268 -9.51 8.25 0.84
N GLN A 269 -10.31 7.63 -0.04
CA GLN A 269 -11.78 7.69 0.07
C GLN A 269 -12.28 7.07 1.37
N SER A 270 -11.78 5.89 1.72
CA SER A 270 -12.15 5.23 2.96
C SER A 270 -11.71 6.01 4.20
N ALA A 271 -10.59 6.73 4.15
CA ALA A 271 -10.18 7.61 5.25
C ALA A 271 -11.16 8.78 5.42
N LEU A 272 -11.67 9.36 4.33
CA LEU A 272 -12.72 10.37 4.37
C LEU A 272 -14.01 9.81 4.96
N ASP A 273 -14.43 8.61 4.51
CA ASP A 273 -15.64 7.94 5.00
C ASP A 273 -15.57 7.65 6.50
N LEU A 274 -14.40 7.27 7.02
CA LEU A 274 -14.14 7.00 8.44
C LEU A 274 -13.86 8.27 9.28
N GLY A 275 -13.75 9.45 8.66
CA GLY A 275 -13.36 10.68 9.36
C GLY A 275 -11.93 10.66 9.90
N VAL A 276 -11.01 9.91 9.26
CA VAL A 276 -9.61 9.78 9.68
C VAL A 276 -8.69 10.67 8.83
N PRO A 277 -7.85 11.52 9.43
CA PRO A 277 -6.92 12.35 8.67
C PRO A 277 -5.80 11.51 8.04
N LEU A 278 -5.78 11.46 6.70
CA LEU A 278 -4.79 10.73 5.90
C LEU A 278 -4.12 11.63 4.83
N PRO A 279 -3.56 12.81 5.20
CA PRO A 279 -3.16 13.79 4.22
C PRO A 279 -1.96 13.37 3.34
N VAL A 280 -0.95 12.66 3.86
CA VAL A 280 0.25 12.32 3.07
C VAL A 280 -0.09 11.38 1.90
N ILE A 281 -0.86 10.33 2.17
CA ILE A 281 -1.30 9.37 1.15
C ILE A 281 -2.24 10.07 0.15
N THR A 282 -3.13 10.94 0.64
CA THR A 282 -4.09 11.65 -0.22
C THR A 282 -3.40 12.65 -1.14
N GLU A 283 -2.41 13.40 -0.66
CA GLU A 283 -1.55 14.25 -1.48
C GLU A 283 -0.76 13.44 -2.51
N SER A 284 -0.35 12.23 -2.17
CA SER A 284 0.33 11.32 -3.10
C SER A 284 -0.60 10.87 -4.23
N VAL A 285 -1.90 10.72 -3.96
CA VAL A 285 -2.91 10.47 -5.00
C VAL A 285 -3.11 11.71 -5.87
N PHE A 286 -3.26 12.89 -5.28
CA PHE A 286 -3.44 14.13 -6.04
C PHE A 286 -2.22 14.50 -6.88
N THR A 287 -1.01 14.23 -6.40
CA THR A 287 0.21 14.49 -7.17
C THR A 287 0.27 13.63 -8.43
N ARG A 288 -0.21 12.37 -8.38
CA ARG A 288 -0.38 11.56 -9.60
C ARG A 288 -1.38 12.18 -10.56
N PHE A 289 -2.50 12.71 -10.08
CA PHE A 289 -3.49 13.39 -10.94
C PHE A 289 -2.91 14.64 -11.59
N ILE A 290 -2.22 15.49 -10.82
CA ILE A 290 -1.52 16.67 -11.35
C ILE A 290 -0.47 16.26 -12.40
N SER A 291 0.28 15.17 -12.16
CA SER A 291 1.25 14.67 -13.15
C SER A 291 0.57 14.28 -14.47
N ALA A 292 -0.62 13.67 -14.43
CA ALA A 292 -1.37 13.26 -15.61
C ALA A 292 -1.88 14.45 -16.46
N MET A 293 -2.04 15.63 -15.85
CA MET A 293 -2.40 16.89 -16.52
C MET A 293 -1.21 17.50 -17.29
N LYS A 294 -0.42 16.69 -18.00
CA LYS A 294 0.85 17.09 -18.60
C LYS A 294 0.71 18.27 -19.57
N GLU A 295 -0.26 18.21 -20.48
CA GLU A 295 -0.48 19.27 -21.47
C GLU A 295 -0.85 20.59 -20.80
N GLU A 296 -1.74 20.56 -19.81
CA GLU A 296 -2.12 21.73 -19.03
C GLU A 296 -0.93 22.30 -18.25
N ARG A 297 -0.12 21.45 -17.61
CA ARG A 297 1.10 21.89 -16.89
C ARG A 297 2.09 22.57 -17.82
N VAL A 298 2.32 22.02 -19.02
CA VAL A 298 3.23 22.61 -20.02
C VAL A 298 2.68 23.93 -20.57
N ALA A 299 1.36 24.07 -20.71
CA ALA A 299 0.75 25.35 -21.08
C ALA A 299 0.88 26.37 -19.94
N ALA A 300 0.57 25.97 -18.71
CA ALA A 300 0.65 26.82 -17.52
C ALA A 300 2.08 27.31 -17.26
N SER A 301 3.10 26.48 -17.47
CA SER A 301 4.52 26.85 -17.24
C SER A 301 5.03 27.97 -18.16
N LYS A 302 4.28 28.32 -19.22
CA LYS A 302 4.61 29.42 -20.13
C LYS A 302 3.94 30.74 -19.73
N VAL A 303 3.00 30.69 -18.79
CA VAL A 303 2.16 31.83 -18.37
C VAL A 303 2.42 32.18 -16.91
N LEU A 304 2.43 31.18 -16.03
CA LEU A 304 2.67 31.35 -14.61
C LEU A 304 4.17 31.35 -14.35
N GLN A 305 4.61 32.34 -13.56
CA GLN A 305 6.01 32.48 -13.13
C GLN A 305 6.09 32.33 -11.62
N GLY A 306 7.18 31.74 -11.15
CA GLY A 306 7.53 31.63 -9.74
C GLY A 306 9.05 31.63 -9.59
N PRO A 307 9.58 31.56 -8.37
CA PRO A 307 11.00 31.29 -8.15
C PRO A 307 11.36 29.98 -8.86
N SER A 308 12.43 29.96 -9.66
CA SER A 308 12.93 28.72 -10.24
C SER A 308 14.13 28.22 -9.45
N ALA A 309 14.07 26.94 -9.06
CA ALA A 309 15.08 26.33 -8.21
C ALA A 309 16.50 26.36 -8.79
N GLY A 310 16.62 26.40 -10.12
CA GLY A 310 17.89 26.50 -10.84
C GLY A 310 18.40 27.92 -11.06
N ASP A 311 17.63 28.96 -10.71
CA ASP A 311 18.01 30.35 -10.99
C ASP A 311 19.20 30.82 -10.16
N LYS A 312 19.40 30.21 -8.99
CA LYS A 312 20.54 30.48 -8.10
C LYS A 312 21.10 29.17 -7.59
N PRO A 313 22.43 28.96 -7.62
CA PRO A 313 23.02 27.81 -6.95
C PRO A 313 22.64 27.81 -5.46
N TYR A 314 22.57 26.62 -4.86
CA TYR A 314 22.49 26.52 -3.41
C TYR A 314 23.85 26.90 -2.81
N GLU A 315 23.86 27.91 -1.93
CA GLU A 315 25.08 28.47 -1.33
C GLU A 315 25.45 27.82 0.01
N GLY A 316 24.59 26.94 0.55
CA GLY A 316 24.87 26.21 1.78
C GLY A 316 25.69 24.94 1.54
N ASP A 317 26.00 24.24 2.63
CA ASP A 317 26.68 22.96 2.58
C ASP A 317 25.77 21.88 1.94
N LYS A 318 26.27 21.24 0.88
CA LYS A 318 25.54 20.22 0.12
C LYS A 318 25.26 18.98 0.95
N ASP A 319 26.25 18.49 1.70
CA ASP A 319 26.15 17.27 2.49
C ASP A 319 25.18 17.47 3.66
N GLU A 320 25.21 18.65 4.29
CA GLU A 320 24.22 19.01 5.30
C GLU A 320 22.78 19.04 4.75
N LEU A 321 22.58 19.50 3.51
CA LEU A 321 21.24 19.50 2.92
C LEU A 321 20.82 18.09 2.51
N ILE A 322 21.72 17.26 2.00
CA ILE A 322 21.44 15.84 1.69
C ILE A 322 21.00 15.11 2.96
N GLU A 323 21.71 15.29 4.08
CA GLU A 323 21.32 14.70 5.37
C GLU A 323 19.98 15.26 5.87
N ALA A 324 19.74 16.56 5.73
CA ALA A 324 18.45 17.14 6.10
C ALA A 324 17.29 16.56 5.27
N ILE A 325 17.48 16.33 3.96
CA ILE A 325 16.50 15.68 3.08
C ILE A 325 16.27 14.23 3.51
N ARG A 326 17.34 13.49 3.85
CA ARG A 326 17.25 12.11 4.35
C ARG A 326 16.40 12.03 5.63
N GLN A 327 16.65 12.92 6.58
CA GLN A 327 15.90 13.01 7.84
C GLN A 327 14.45 13.45 7.61
N ALA A 328 14.22 14.41 6.70
CA ALA A 328 12.89 14.85 6.30
C ALA A 328 12.07 13.71 5.67
N LEU A 329 12.71 12.92 4.80
CA LEU A 329 12.14 11.72 4.20
C LEU A 329 11.75 10.70 5.27
N TYR A 330 12.67 10.39 6.18
CA TYR A 330 12.41 9.40 7.22
C TYR A 330 11.30 9.81 8.20
N MET A 331 11.31 11.08 8.65
CA MET A 331 10.23 11.60 9.49
C MET A 331 8.88 11.59 8.76
N SER A 332 8.85 11.99 7.49
CA SER A 332 7.60 12.03 6.71
C SER A 332 7.06 10.62 6.46
N LYS A 333 7.95 9.64 6.27
CA LYS A 333 7.60 8.21 6.22
C LYS A 333 6.95 7.77 7.53
N ILE A 334 7.53 8.10 8.69
CA ILE A 334 6.93 7.79 10.00
C ILE A 334 5.51 8.35 10.10
N VAL A 335 5.31 9.61 9.71
CA VAL A 335 4.00 10.26 9.73
C VAL A 335 3.00 9.57 8.80
N SER A 336 3.40 9.19 7.59
CA SER A 336 2.56 8.45 6.65
C SER A 336 2.09 7.11 7.21
N TYR A 337 2.99 6.34 7.83
CA TYR A 337 2.63 5.06 8.47
C TYR A 337 1.76 5.27 9.70
N ALA A 338 2.02 6.29 10.52
CA ALA A 338 1.16 6.64 11.65
C ALA A 338 -0.29 6.90 11.20
N GLN A 339 -0.48 7.61 10.09
CA GLN A 339 -1.80 7.85 9.49
C GLN A 339 -2.45 6.54 8.98
N GLY A 340 -1.71 5.72 8.24
CA GLY A 340 -2.22 4.45 7.70
C GLY A 340 -2.61 3.45 8.80
N PHE A 341 -1.84 3.35 9.87
CA PHE A 341 -2.16 2.48 11.00
C PHE A 341 -3.33 3.03 11.84
N ALA A 342 -3.42 4.35 12.03
CA ALA A 342 -4.60 4.95 12.64
C ALA A 342 -5.88 4.70 11.82
N GLN A 343 -5.79 4.72 10.48
CA GLN A 343 -6.89 4.34 9.60
C GLN A 343 -7.28 2.86 9.76
N MET A 344 -6.31 1.94 9.84
CA MET A 344 -6.60 0.53 10.09
C MET A 344 -7.28 0.33 11.44
N ARG A 345 -6.90 1.10 12.46
CA ARG A 345 -7.57 1.07 13.77
C ARG A 345 -9.02 1.50 13.69
N ALA A 346 -9.30 2.67 13.11
CA ALA A 346 -10.67 3.15 12.95
C ALA A 346 -11.54 2.17 12.15
N ALA A 347 -10.98 1.58 11.07
CA ALA A 347 -11.69 0.56 10.30
C ALA A 347 -11.94 -0.73 11.08
N SER A 348 -10.99 -1.12 11.94
CA SER A 348 -11.16 -2.28 12.81
C SER A 348 -12.26 -2.08 13.84
N GLU A 349 -12.42 -0.86 14.36
CA GLU A 349 -13.47 -0.48 15.29
C GLU A 349 -14.84 -0.45 14.59
N GLU A 350 -14.93 0.20 13.42
CA GLU A 350 -16.17 0.31 12.63
C GLU A 350 -16.70 -1.06 12.15
N ASN A 351 -15.80 -2.02 11.86
CA ASN A 351 -16.16 -3.32 11.27
C ASN A 351 -16.00 -4.52 12.22
N ASP A 352 -15.70 -4.28 13.51
CA ASP A 352 -15.47 -5.33 14.52
C ASP A 352 -14.39 -6.37 14.13
N TRP A 353 -13.36 -5.95 13.38
CA TRP A 353 -12.36 -6.87 12.83
C TRP A 353 -11.30 -7.34 13.83
N ASN A 354 -11.12 -6.63 14.94
CA ASN A 354 -10.11 -6.92 15.96
C ASN A 354 -8.69 -7.09 15.35
N LEU A 355 -8.31 -6.19 14.44
CA LEU A 355 -7.03 -6.26 13.72
C LEU A 355 -5.84 -6.27 14.69
N ARG A 356 -4.81 -7.05 14.34
CA ARG A 356 -3.57 -7.16 15.12
C ARG A 356 -2.44 -6.41 14.43
N TYR A 357 -2.26 -5.14 14.79
CA TYR A 357 -1.31 -4.24 14.10
C TYR A 357 0.14 -4.75 14.13
N GLY A 358 0.58 -5.37 15.23
CA GLY A 358 1.91 -6.00 15.29
C GLY A 358 2.09 -7.12 14.25
N ASN A 359 1.06 -7.95 14.04
CA ASN A 359 1.07 -9.01 13.02
C ASN A 359 1.00 -8.43 11.61
N ILE A 360 0.23 -7.35 11.40
CA ILE A 360 0.18 -6.65 10.10
C ILE A 360 1.57 -6.10 9.75
N SER A 361 2.24 -5.44 10.70
CA SER A 361 3.61 -4.95 10.52
C SER A 361 4.59 -6.09 10.25
N MET A 362 4.44 -7.23 10.95
CA MET A 362 5.26 -8.42 10.76
C MET A 362 5.23 -8.91 9.31
N ILE A 363 4.03 -9.02 8.73
CA ILE A 363 3.87 -9.53 7.35
C ILE A 363 4.25 -8.49 6.28
N PHE A 364 4.42 -7.22 6.66
CA PHE A 364 4.95 -6.17 5.79
C PHE A 364 6.48 -6.10 5.82
N ARG A 365 7.18 -6.84 6.70
CA ARG A 365 8.65 -6.86 6.75
C ARG A 365 9.30 -7.48 5.51
N GLY A 366 8.58 -8.35 4.80
CA GLY A 366 9.11 -9.09 3.65
C GLY A 366 8.06 -9.36 2.59
N GLY A 367 8.52 -9.65 1.37
CA GLY A 367 7.69 -10.02 0.22
C GLY A 367 6.91 -8.86 -0.40
N CYS A 368 6.39 -7.91 0.38
CA CYS A 368 5.63 -6.77 -0.15
C CYS A 368 6.52 -5.65 -0.73
N ILE A 369 5.90 -4.65 -1.36
CA ILE A 369 6.61 -3.50 -1.96
C ILE A 369 7.17 -2.57 -0.90
N ILE A 370 6.42 -2.30 0.18
CA ILE A 370 6.85 -1.39 1.24
C ILE A 370 7.83 -2.01 2.25
N ARG A 371 8.40 -3.19 1.94
CA ARG A 371 9.27 -3.93 2.85
C ARG A 371 10.52 -3.12 3.20
N ALA A 372 10.82 -3.06 4.49
CA ALA A 372 11.90 -2.25 5.06
C ALA A 372 12.22 -2.71 6.49
N GLN A 373 13.46 -2.49 6.95
CA GLN A 373 13.81 -2.67 8.36
C GLN A 373 12.91 -1.83 9.28
N PHE A 374 12.43 -0.69 8.79
CA PHE A 374 11.45 0.19 9.43
C PHE A 374 10.22 -0.55 10.00
N LEU A 375 9.72 -1.59 9.31
CA LEU A 375 8.53 -2.34 9.73
C LEU A 375 8.77 -3.15 11.00
N GLN A 376 10.02 -3.53 11.28
CA GLN A 376 10.40 -4.17 12.53
C GLN A 376 10.15 -3.23 13.72
N LYS A 377 10.44 -1.94 13.57
CA LYS A 377 10.20 -0.94 14.62
C LYS A 377 8.72 -0.71 14.91
N ILE A 378 7.88 -0.78 13.87
CA ILE A 378 6.42 -0.73 14.05
C ILE A 378 5.93 -1.99 14.76
N LYS A 379 6.43 -3.17 14.39
CA LYS A 379 6.11 -4.41 15.10
C LYS A 379 6.48 -4.30 16.59
N GLU A 380 7.70 -3.89 16.90
CA GLU A 380 8.18 -3.71 18.27
C GLU A 380 7.32 -2.70 19.07
N ALA A 381 6.81 -1.65 18.42
CA ALA A 381 5.91 -0.67 19.06
C ALA A 381 4.57 -1.30 19.47
N TYR A 382 3.95 -2.08 18.59
CA TYR A 382 2.69 -2.77 18.91
C TYR A 382 2.87 -4.01 19.79
N ASP A 383 4.06 -4.61 19.83
CA ASP A 383 4.40 -5.64 20.82
C ASP A 383 4.49 -5.02 22.22
N ARG A 384 4.99 -3.78 22.35
CA ARG A 384 5.03 -3.02 23.61
C ARG A 384 3.63 -2.58 24.05
N ASP A 385 2.86 -1.99 23.15
CA ASP A 385 1.50 -1.53 23.41
C ASP A 385 0.57 -1.90 22.24
N PRO A 386 -0.19 -3.00 22.36
CA PRO A 386 -1.16 -3.41 21.34
C PRO A 386 -2.28 -2.39 21.10
N ASN A 387 -2.54 -1.49 22.06
CA ASN A 387 -3.58 -0.48 22.00
C ASN A 387 -3.03 0.92 21.66
N LEU A 388 -1.77 0.99 21.21
CA LEU A 388 -1.11 2.25 20.86
C LEU A 388 -1.97 3.06 19.90
N ALA A 389 -2.38 4.24 20.35
CA ALA A 389 -3.33 5.05 19.60
C ALA A 389 -2.76 5.62 18.31
N ASN A 390 -1.46 5.92 18.30
CA ASN A 390 -0.75 6.48 17.17
C ASN A 390 0.74 6.15 17.29
N LEU A 391 1.38 5.77 16.18
CA LEU A 391 2.80 5.40 16.17
C LEU A 391 3.72 6.51 16.65
N LEU A 392 3.34 7.78 16.48
CA LEU A 392 4.13 8.93 16.96
C LEU A 392 4.30 8.97 18.48
N LEU A 393 3.48 8.24 19.23
CA LEU A 393 3.52 8.20 20.69
C LEU A 393 4.46 7.12 21.24
N ASP A 394 4.92 6.19 20.40
CA ASP A 394 5.90 5.18 20.81
C ASP A 394 7.28 5.82 21.06
N PRO A 395 8.04 5.40 22.08
CA PRO A 395 9.32 6.01 22.43
C PRO A 395 10.35 6.08 21.29
N TYR A 396 10.42 5.07 20.42
CA TYR A 396 11.36 5.07 19.30
C TYR A 396 10.98 6.13 18.27
N PHE A 397 9.73 6.11 17.80
CA PHE A 397 9.27 7.06 16.79
C PHE A 397 9.23 8.50 17.32
N LYS A 398 8.82 8.68 18.58
CA LYS A 398 8.87 9.98 19.26
C LYS A 398 10.28 10.58 19.21
N GLY A 399 11.32 9.80 19.58
CA GLY A 399 12.70 10.28 19.58
C GLY A 399 13.19 10.73 18.20
N ILE A 400 12.80 10.01 17.14
CA ILE A 400 13.12 10.38 15.76
C ILE A 400 12.41 11.66 15.34
N VAL A 401 11.08 11.75 15.50
CA VAL A 401 10.34 12.93 15.04
C VAL A 401 10.71 14.19 15.82
N GLU A 402 11.06 14.07 17.10
CA GLU A 402 11.57 15.19 17.89
C GLU A 402 12.93 15.68 17.38
N SER A 403 13.78 14.76 16.92
CA SER A 403 15.13 15.05 16.45
C SER A 403 15.16 15.54 14.99
N TYR A 404 14.30 15.00 14.12
CA TYR A 404 14.35 15.24 12.66
C TYR A 404 13.41 16.35 12.17
N GLN A 405 12.49 16.84 13.01
CA GLN A 405 11.58 17.93 12.64
C GLN A 405 12.29 19.21 12.19
N THR A 406 13.47 19.52 12.73
CA THR A 406 14.24 20.70 12.30
C THR A 406 14.71 20.56 10.86
N SER A 407 15.12 19.34 10.46
CA SER A 407 15.53 19.03 9.10
C SER A 407 14.36 19.08 8.13
N LEU A 408 13.20 18.52 8.50
CA LEU A 408 11.97 18.65 7.70
C LEU A 408 11.56 20.12 7.50
N ARG A 409 11.64 20.95 8.56
CA ARG A 409 11.38 22.39 8.46
C ARG A 409 12.39 23.10 7.55
N LYS A 410 13.69 22.82 7.68
CA LYS A 410 14.75 23.38 6.81
C LYS A 410 14.49 23.05 5.34
N VAL A 411 14.20 21.78 5.04
CA VAL A 411 13.90 21.31 3.67
C VAL A 411 12.65 22.01 3.12
N LEU A 412 11.59 22.15 3.92
CA LEU A 412 10.38 22.83 3.50
C LEU A 412 10.58 24.32 3.24
N SER A 413 11.32 25.02 4.10
CA SER A 413 11.66 26.43 3.88
C SER A 413 12.39 26.61 2.54
N ILE A 414 13.42 25.79 2.28
CA ILE A 414 14.18 25.84 1.03
C ILE A 414 13.28 25.51 -0.17
N ALA A 415 12.47 24.46 -0.08
CA ALA A 415 11.59 24.04 -1.17
C ALA A 415 10.57 25.13 -1.51
N MET A 416 9.92 25.74 -0.51
CA MET A 416 8.94 26.82 -0.69
C MET A 416 9.59 28.09 -1.27
N GLU A 417 10.74 28.51 -0.73
CA GLU A 417 11.48 29.68 -1.25
C GLU A 417 11.92 29.48 -2.71
N ARG A 418 12.20 28.24 -3.11
CA ARG A 418 12.66 27.88 -4.47
C ARG A 418 11.54 27.42 -5.41
N GLY A 419 10.28 27.46 -4.98
CA GLY A 419 9.14 27.03 -5.81
C GLY A 419 9.15 25.53 -6.15
N ILE A 420 9.76 24.69 -5.31
CA ILE A 420 9.79 23.24 -5.48
C ILE A 420 8.56 22.60 -4.79
N PRO A 421 7.68 21.88 -5.53
CA PRO A 421 6.51 21.24 -4.96
C PRO A 421 6.91 20.03 -4.11
N VAL A 422 6.51 20.06 -2.84
CA VAL A 422 6.76 18.99 -1.85
C VAL A 422 5.50 18.69 -1.02
N PRO A 423 4.38 18.33 -1.67
CA PRO A 423 3.09 18.16 -0.98
C PRO A 423 3.11 17.04 0.08
N GLY A 424 3.89 15.97 -0.12
CA GLY A 424 4.09 14.90 0.85
C GLY A 424 4.82 15.39 2.10
N PHE A 425 5.98 16.04 1.97
CA PHE A 425 6.71 16.62 3.10
C PHE A 425 5.91 17.70 3.83
N ALA A 426 5.23 18.58 3.07
CA ALA A 426 4.46 19.67 3.64
C ALA A 426 3.27 19.15 4.46
N SER A 427 2.52 18.19 3.91
CA SER A 427 1.39 17.57 4.61
C SER A 427 1.81 16.72 5.80
N ALA A 428 2.98 16.08 5.75
CA ALA A 428 3.55 15.36 6.88
C ALA A 428 3.85 16.30 8.06
N LEU A 429 4.50 17.45 7.80
CA LEU A 429 4.76 18.43 8.85
C LEU A 429 3.46 19.04 9.40
N ALA A 430 2.53 19.41 8.51
CA ALA A 430 1.24 19.97 8.90
C ALA A 430 0.43 19.01 9.79
N TYR A 431 0.43 17.70 9.45
CA TYR A 431 -0.17 16.67 10.29
C TYR A 431 0.52 16.58 11.66
N TYR A 432 1.85 16.51 11.69
CA TYR A 432 2.60 16.41 12.94
C TYR A 432 2.33 17.59 13.87
N ASP A 433 2.43 18.82 13.35
CA ASP A 433 2.17 20.04 14.12
C ASP A 433 0.71 20.15 14.55
N SER A 434 -0.25 19.70 13.73
CA SER A 434 -1.66 19.67 14.11
C SER A 434 -1.92 18.64 15.22
N TYR A 435 -1.37 17.44 15.09
CA TYR A 435 -1.62 16.32 16.00
C TYR A 435 -1.07 16.57 17.40
N ARG A 436 0.07 17.24 17.52
CA ARG A 436 0.69 17.57 18.82
C ARG A 436 0.16 18.86 19.47
N THR A 437 -0.77 19.57 18.82
CA THR A 437 -1.29 20.85 19.31
C THR A 437 -2.58 20.62 20.09
N GLU A 438 -2.57 20.97 21.38
CA GLU A 438 -3.72 20.81 22.28
C GLU A 438 -4.95 21.61 21.83
N THR A 439 -4.74 22.85 21.38
CA THR A 439 -5.83 23.75 20.94
C THR A 439 -5.60 24.19 19.49
N LEU A 440 -6.39 23.62 18.59
CA LEU A 440 -6.41 23.98 17.16
C LEU A 440 -7.37 25.16 16.90
N PRO A 441 -7.25 25.87 15.75
CA PRO A 441 -8.14 26.98 15.39
C PRO A 441 -9.58 26.56 15.05
N ALA A 442 -9.96 25.30 15.31
CA ALA A 442 -11.31 24.79 15.07
C ALA A 442 -12.39 25.43 15.95
N ASN A 443 -12.00 26.15 17.02
CA ASN A 443 -12.91 26.99 17.80
C ASN A 443 -13.54 28.12 16.94
N LEU A 444 -12.77 28.76 16.07
CA LEU A 444 -13.30 29.77 15.13
C LEU A 444 -14.18 29.12 14.07
N LEU A 445 -13.80 27.94 13.57
CA LEU A 445 -14.60 27.17 12.62
C LEU A 445 -15.98 26.83 13.24
N GLN A 446 -16.00 26.39 14.50
CA GLN A 446 -17.24 26.14 15.23
C GLN A 446 -18.07 27.42 15.41
N ALA A 447 -17.45 28.55 15.77
CA ALA A 447 -18.14 29.83 15.88
C ALA A 447 -18.76 30.27 14.54
N GLN A 448 -18.05 30.13 13.42
CA GLN A 448 -18.58 30.42 12.09
C GLN A 448 -19.80 29.56 11.76
N ARG A 449 -19.71 28.25 12.01
CA ARG A 449 -20.83 27.31 11.76
C ARG A 449 -22.07 27.65 12.60
N ASP A 450 -21.87 28.00 13.86
CA ASP A 450 -22.98 28.44 14.71
C ASP A 450 -23.57 29.78 14.23
N TYR A 451 -22.72 30.72 13.83
CA TYR A 451 -23.12 32.04 13.32
C TYR A 451 -24.06 31.97 12.12
N PHE A 452 -23.67 31.28 11.04
CA PHE A 452 -24.48 31.29 9.80
C PHE A 452 -25.57 30.22 9.77
N GLY A 453 -25.48 29.19 10.62
CA GLY A 453 -26.26 27.96 10.46
C GLY A 453 -26.83 27.38 11.75
N ALA A 454 -26.69 28.05 12.89
CA ALA A 454 -27.13 27.56 14.20
C ALA A 454 -26.68 26.11 14.48
N HIS A 455 -25.47 25.76 14.03
CA HIS A 455 -24.94 24.40 14.12
C HIS A 455 -24.49 23.99 15.52
N THR A 456 -24.60 24.87 16.51
CA THR A 456 -24.22 24.66 17.90
C THR A 456 -22.72 24.37 18.10
N TYR A 457 -22.26 24.44 19.35
CA TYR A 457 -20.88 24.13 19.73
C TYR A 457 -20.78 23.67 21.19
N GLN A 458 -19.62 23.14 21.57
CA GLN A 458 -19.26 22.77 22.94
C GLN A 458 -18.30 23.79 23.54
N ARG A 459 -18.21 23.84 24.87
CA ARG A 459 -17.34 24.77 25.60
C ARG A 459 -16.28 24.03 26.41
N ILE A 460 -15.14 24.68 26.61
CA ILE A 460 -14.03 24.14 27.42
C ILE A 460 -14.25 24.31 28.93
N ASP A 461 -15.11 25.24 29.33
CA ASP A 461 -15.35 25.57 30.75
C ASP A 461 -16.61 24.92 31.32
N LYS A 462 -17.47 24.35 30.47
CA LYS A 462 -18.76 23.75 30.86
C LYS A 462 -19.17 22.64 29.90
N GLU A 463 -19.65 21.53 30.45
CA GLU A 463 -20.28 20.48 29.66
C GLU A 463 -21.64 20.94 29.11
N GLY A 464 -21.95 20.56 27.88
CA GLY A 464 -23.21 20.88 27.22
C GLY A 464 -23.06 21.21 25.73
N VAL A 465 -24.20 21.46 25.08
CA VAL A 465 -24.31 21.95 23.71
C VAL A 465 -24.90 23.35 23.76
N PHE A 466 -24.24 24.30 23.12
CA PHE A 466 -24.54 25.72 23.20
C PHE A 466 -24.82 26.29 21.81
N HIS A 467 -25.70 27.27 21.75
CA HIS A 467 -25.94 28.13 20.60
C HIS A 467 -25.83 29.58 21.07
N THR A 468 -25.26 30.45 20.25
CA THR A 468 -25.24 31.90 20.50
C THR A 468 -26.11 32.61 19.47
N GLU A 469 -26.94 33.53 19.92
CA GLU A 469 -27.60 34.50 19.04
C GLU A 469 -26.56 35.55 18.66
N TRP A 470 -26.00 35.43 17.45
CA TRP A 470 -24.87 36.26 17.01
C TRP A 470 -25.27 37.60 16.39
N LEU A 471 -26.53 37.70 15.97
CA LEU A 471 -27.13 38.89 15.37
C LEU A 471 -28.09 39.52 16.39
N ASP A 472 -28.07 40.85 16.49
CA ASP A 472 -28.98 41.61 17.36
C ASP A 472 -30.45 41.60 16.90
#